data_AF-A0A5P3AB74-F1
#
_entry.id   AF-A0A5P3AB74-F1
#
_cell.length_a   1.000
_cell.length_b   1.000
_cell.length_c   1.000
_cell.angle_alpha   90.00
_cell.angle_beta   90.00
_cell.angle_gamma   90.00
#
_symmetry.space_group_name_H-M   'P 1'
#
loop_
_entity.id
_entity.type
_entity.pdbx_description
1 polymer ?
#
loop_
_entity_poly.entity_id
_entity_poly.type
_entity_poly.pdbx_seq_one_letter_code
_entity_poly.pdbx_strand_id
1 'polypeptide(L)'
;MTEKRPAASMAPGSKASDTVCLSAILDAQKRHGIPNNLLLAIGLQEAGRLANNELTVWPWTVNAEGEGRFFASREHMLEWVEDKRAQGVTSIDVGCMQINLKWHKGAFSSLEDAATPRANVDYAARFLLSLYRDTGNWWQAAGRYHSATPQFKQRYLAKLESNLAAATRLFDAQANVPMQVRSGPAAADETPAPPVFWGGGNLEDSSGTMSFSIYSKHALQPVLPGYKEWF
;
A
#
# COMPACT_ATOMS: atom_id res chain seq x y z
N MET A 1 -26.28 -11.71 38.72
CA MET A 1 -26.52 -12.02 37.31
C MET A 1 -26.04 -10.83 36.51
N THR A 2 -24.88 -10.93 35.88
CA THR A 2 -24.34 -9.89 35.00
C THR A 2 -23.91 -10.63 33.73
N GLU A 3 -24.82 -10.67 32.75
CA GLU A 3 -24.54 -11.25 31.45
C GLU A 3 -23.50 -10.39 30.72
N LYS A 4 -22.37 -11.04 30.43
CA LYS A 4 -21.29 -10.52 29.61
C LYS A 4 -21.81 -10.50 28.16
N ARG A 5 -22.03 -9.31 27.58
CA ARG A 5 -22.36 -9.18 26.14
C ARG A 5 -21.23 -9.83 25.32
N PRO A 6 -21.52 -10.68 24.33
CA PRO A 6 -20.48 -11.22 23.47
C PRO A 6 -19.92 -10.09 22.59
N ALA A 7 -18.59 -10.06 22.46
CA ALA A 7 -17.92 -9.22 21.48
C ALA A 7 -18.31 -9.69 20.08
N ALA A 8 -18.78 -8.76 19.24
CA ALA A 8 -19.08 -9.05 17.85
C ALA A 8 -17.78 -9.37 17.11
N SER A 9 -17.65 -10.60 16.63
CA SER A 9 -16.60 -11.00 15.70
C SER A 9 -16.81 -10.26 14.37
N MET A 10 -15.92 -9.34 14.01
CA MET A 10 -15.92 -8.72 12.68
C MET A 10 -15.38 -9.75 11.68
N ALA A 11 -16.17 -10.01 10.64
CA ALA A 11 -15.79 -10.92 9.55
C ALA A 11 -14.48 -10.46 8.86
N PRO A 12 -13.63 -11.39 8.39
CA PRO A 12 -12.45 -11.04 7.62
C PRO A 12 -12.85 -10.35 6.30
N GLY A 13 -12.23 -9.20 6.01
CA GLY A 13 -12.27 -8.54 4.70
C GLY A 13 -13.66 -8.17 4.15
N SER A 14 -14.37 -7.24 4.77
CA SER A 14 -15.58 -6.66 4.15
C SER A 14 -15.21 -5.92 2.85
N LYS A 15 -16.08 -5.95 1.81
CA LYS A 15 -15.93 -5.14 0.57
C LYS A 15 -15.60 -3.65 0.81
N ALA A 16 -15.96 -3.13 1.97
CA ALA A 16 -15.63 -1.76 2.36
C ALA A 16 -14.11 -1.56 2.57
N SER A 17 -13.40 -2.55 3.12
CA SER A 17 -11.94 -2.52 3.26
C SER A 17 -11.25 -2.53 1.90
N ASP A 18 -11.79 -3.30 0.95
CA ASP A 18 -11.23 -3.44 -0.40
C ASP A 18 -11.24 -2.11 -1.16
N THR A 19 -12.14 -1.17 -0.83
CA THR A 19 -12.33 0.06 -1.61
C THR A 19 -11.98 1.35 -0.85
N VAL A 20 -11.70 1.28 0.45
CA VAL A 20 -11.48 2.48 1.28
C VAL A 20 -10.23 3.28 0.85
N CYS A 21 -9.13 2.60 0.51
CA CYS A 21 -7.94 3.29 0.00
C CYS A 21 -8.21 3.86 -1.40
N LEU A 22 -8.85 3.10 -2.28
CA LEU A 22 -9.18 3.55 -3.63
C LEU A 22 -10.00 4.85 -3.58
N SER A 23 -11.09 4.87 -2.81
CA SER A 23 -11.93 6.07 -2.63
C SER A 23 -11.12 7.24 -2.05
N ALA A 24 -10.34 7.00 -0.99
CA ALA A 24 -9.52 8.05 -0.39
C ALA A 24 -8.48 8.63 -1.37
N ILE A 25 -7.89 7.78 -2.22
CA ILE A 25 -6.90 8.16 -3.23
C ILE A 25 -7.54 9.02 -4.32
N LEU A 26 -8.68 8.59 -4.87
CA LEU A 26 -9.37 9.37 -5.91
C LEU A 26 -9.82 10.74 -5.39
N ASP A 27 -10.35 10.78 -4.16
CA ASP A 27 -10.69 12.03 -3.48
C ASP A 27 -9.47 12.94 -3.30
N ALA A 28 -8.35 12.40 -2.82
CA ALA A 28 -7.13 13.18 -2.57
C ALA A 28 -6.48 13.66 -3.87
N GLN A 29 -6.43 12.81 -4.91
CA GLN A 29 -6.02 13.19 -6.25
C GLN A 29 -6.76 14.44 -6.71
N LYS A 30 -8.09 14.43 -6.59
CA LYS A 30 -8.94 15.52 -7.07
C LYS A 30 -8.72 16.77 -6.24
N ARG A 31 -8.70 16.65 -4.91
CA ARG A 31 -8.48 17.78 -3.99
C ARG A 31 -7.12 18.46 -4.19
N HIS A 32 -6.08 17.68 -4.47
CA HIS A 32 -4.70 18.18 -4.59
C HIS A 32 -4.24 18.39 -6.04
N GLY A 33 -5.11 18.17 -7.03
CA GLY A 33 -4.82 18.39 -8.44
C GLY A 33 -3.73 17.48 -9.01
N ILE A 34 -3.63 16.24 -8.52
CA ILE A 34 -2.62 15.27 -8.97
C ILE A 34 -3.12 14.59 -10.25
N PRO A 35 -2.45 14.76 -11.41
CA PRO A 35 -2.99 14.32 -12.69
C PRO A 35 -2.82 12.80 -12.93
N ASN A 36 -3.47 12.32 -13.99
CA ASN A 36 -3.17 11.05 -14.67
C ASN A 36 -3.18 9.82 -13.77
N ASN A 37 -4.03 9.76 -12.74
CA ASN A 37 -4.07 8.63 -11.82
C ASN A 37 -2.74 8.33 -11.12
N LEU A 38 -1.85 9.33 -11.04
CA LEU A 38 -0.51 9.13 -10.49
C LEU A 38 -0.53 8.70 -9.02
N LEU A 39 -1.37 9.32 -8.18
CA LEU A 39 -1.50 8.93 -6.78
C LEU A 39 -2.05 7.49 -6.64
N LEU A 40 -2.93 7.07 -7.54
CA LEU A 40 -3.44 5.69 -7.57
C LEU A 40 -2.38 4.70 -8.05
N ALA A 41 -1.59 5.06 -9.05
CA ALA A 41 -0.46 4.24 -9.49
C ALA A 41 0.58 4.05 -8.37
N ILE A 42 0.86 5.10 -7.60
CA ILE A 42 1.70 5.02 -6.40
C ILE A 42 1.05 4.07 -5.38
N GLY A 43 -0.22 4.27 -5.02
CA GLY A 43 -0.91 3.38 -4.09
C GLY A 43 -0.89 1.91 -4.51
N LEU A 44 -1.08 1.61 -5.80
CA LEU A 44 -0.96 0.25 -6.35
C LEU A 44 0.46 -0.30 -6.26
N GLN A 45 1.48 0.54 -6.42
CA GLN A 45 2.86 0.13 -6.25
C GLN A 45 3.21 -0.18 -4.79
N GLU A 46 2.69 0.63 -3.87
CA GLU A 46 3.00 0.56 -2.44
C GLU A 46 2.23 -0.55 -1.72
N ALA A 47 0.92 -0.69 -2.00
CA ALA A 47 0.04 -1.58 -1.26
C ALA A 47 -0.97 -2.30 -2.17
N GLY A 48 -0.66 -2.45 -3.46
CA GLY A 48 -1.52 -3.14 -4.41
C GLY A 48 -1.62 -4.64 -4.14
N ARG A 49 -2.83 -5.19 -4.18
CA ARG A 49 -3.09 -6.64 -4.15
C ARG A 49 -4.36 -6.99 -4.91
N LEU A 50 -4.51 -8.27 -5.22
CA LEU A 50 -5.81 -8.83 -5.59
C LEU A 50 -6.59 -9.13 -4.31
N ALA A 51 -7.82 -8.63 -4.24
CA ALA A 51 -8.82 -8.97 -3.22
C ALA A 51 -10.12 -9.28 -3.95
N ASN A 52 -10.74 -10.43 -3.68
CA ASN A 52 -11.96 -10.86 -4.36
C ASN A 52 -11.85 -10.83 -5.91
N ASN A 53 -10.70 -11.24 -6.44
CA ASN A 53 -10.33 -11.17 -7.87
C ASN A 53 -10.30 -9.77 -8.49
N GLU A 54 -10.33 -8.72 -7.67
CA GLU A 54 -10.22 -7.33 -8.11
C GLU A 54 -8.90 -6.72 -7.62
N LEU A 55 -8.23 -5.98 -8.51
CA LEU A 55 -7.03 -5.23 -8.13
C LEU A 55 -7.42 -4.02 -7.30
N THR A 56 -6.83 -3.90 -6.11
CA THR A 56 -7.05 -2.74 -5.24
C THR A 56 -5.80 -2.36 -4.44
N VAL A 57 -5.87 -1.25 -3.73
CA VAL A 57 -4.90 -0.80 -2.73
C VAL A 57 -5.38 -1.22 -1.35
N TRP A 58 -4.60 -2.02 -0.63
CA TRP A 58 -5.02 -2.58 0.65
C TRP A 58 -4.70 -1.66 1.83
N PRO A 59 -5.67 -1.36 2.71
CA PRO A 59 -5.46 -0.42 3.83
C PRO A 59 -4.59 -1.00 4.94
N TRP A 60 -4.68 -2.30 5.20
CA TRP A 60 -4.01 -2.94 6.34
C TRP A 60 -2.69 -3.55 5.89
N THR A 61 -1.85 -2.70 5.30
CA THR A 61 -0.54 -3.05 4.74
C THR A 61 0.55 -2.42 5.58
N VAL A 62 1.57 -3.19 5.91
CA VAL A 62 2.73 -2.69 6.67
C VAL A 62 4.01 -3.33 6.17
N ASN A 63 5.10 -2.56 6.20
CA ASN A 63 6.45 -3.06 6.05
C ASN A 63 7.30 -2.63 7.26
N ALA A 64 7.99 -3.56 7.92
CA ALA A 64 8.96 -3.24 8.96
C ALA A 64 10.34 -3.77 8.56
N GLU A 65 11.28 -2.88 8.24
CA GLU A 65 12.66 -3.21 7.82
C GLU A 65 12.78 -4.28 6.71
N GLY A 66 11.83 -4.30 5.78
CA GLY A 66 11.76 -5.25 4.67
C GLY A 66 10.78 -6.40 4.89
N GLU A 67 10.24 -6.56 6.10
CA GLU A 67 9.18 -7.53 6.39
C GLU A 67 7.80 -6.95 6.08
N GLY A 68 7.34 -7.15 4.85
CA GLY A 68 6.02 -6.72 4.35
C GLY A 68 4.89 -7.71 4.66
N ARG A 69 3.73 -7.21 5.11
CA ARG A 69 2.53 -8.01 5.44
C ARG A 69 1.23 -7.29 5.07
N PHE A 70 0.23 -8.10 4.71
CA PHE A 70 -1.17 -7.68 4.62
C PHE A 70 -1.96 -8.33 5.77
N PHE A 71 -2.85 -7.56 6.39
CA PHE A 71 -3.71 -8.03 7.47
C PHE A 71 -5.19 -7.97 7.05
N ALA A 72 -6.02 -8.86 7.62
CA ALA A 72 -7.46 -8.82 7.38
C ALA A 72 -8.15 -7.64 8.06
N SER A 73 -7.57 -7.13 9.15
CA SER A 73 -8.11 -6.05 9.97
C SER A 73 -7.05 -5.01 10.34
N ARG A 74 -7.52 -3.82 10.70
CA ARG A 74 -6.69 -2.74 11.19
C ARG A 74 -6.05 -3.12 12.53
N GLU A 75 -6.82 -3.78 13.39
CA GLU A 75 -6.44 -4.13 14.76
C GLU A 75 -5.22 -5.07 14.75
N HIS A 76 -5.25 -6.14 13.94
CA HIS A 76 -4.11 -7.07 13.85
C HIS A 76 -2.85 -6.40 13.26
N MET A 77 -3.02 -5.46 12.31
CA MET A 77 -1.89 -4.69 11.78
C MET A 77 -1.27 -3.81 12.88
N LEU A 78 -2.10 -3.14 13.68
CA LEU A 78 -1.64 -2.27 14.77
C LEU A 78 -0.91 -3.06 15.85
N GLU A 79 -1.48 -4.19 16.29
CA GLU A 79 -0.85 -5.09 17.27
C GLU A 79 0.53 -5.54 16.78
N TRP A 80 0.63 -5.98 15.52
CA TRP A 80 1.89 -6.41 14.94
C TRP A 80 2.93 -5.28 14.86
N VAL A 81 2.50 -4.06 14.52
CA VAL A 81 3.39 -2.89 14.48
C VAL A 81 3.91 -2.55 15.87
N GLU A 82 3.05 -2.60 16.89
CA GLU A 82 3.48 -2.33 18.27
C GLU A 82 4.45 -3.40 18.79
N ASP A 83 4.25 -4.67 18.44
CA ASP A 83 5.22 -5.74 18.72
C ASP A 83 6.58 -5.48 18.07
N LYS A 84 6.60 -5.02 16.81
CA LYS A 84 7.84 -4.65 16.11
C LYS A 84 8.54 -3.46 16.77
N ARG A 85 7.78 -2.46 17.20
CA ARG A 85 8.32 -1.30 17.94
C ARG A 85 8.92 -1.71 19.27
N ALA A 86 8.26 -2.60 20.01
CA ALA A 86 8.77 -3.15 21.26
C ALA A 86 10.11 -3.90 21.08
N GLN A 87 10.33 -4.48 19.89
CA GLN A 87 11.58 -5.12 19.49
C GLN A 87 12.66 -4.12 19.00
N GLY A 88 12.38 -2.81 19.03
CA GLY A 88 13.31 -1.76 18.62
C GLY A 88 13.27 -1.42 17.14
N VAL A 89 12.33 -1.96 16.37
CA VAL A 89 12.17 -1.62 14.95
C VAL A 89 11.62 -0.20 14.82
N THR A 90 12.33 0.64 14.07
CA THR A 90 11.97 2.07 13.94
C THR A 90 11.49 2.44 12.55
N SER A 91 11.98 1.76 11.51
CA SER A 91 11.58 2.02 10.12
C SER A 91 10.39 1.15 9.75
N ILE A 92 9.20 1.75 9.83
CA ILE A 92 7.92 1.08 9.57
C ILE A 92 7.12 1.91 8.58
N ASP A 93 6.74 1.30 7.46
CA ASP A 93 5.85 1.85 6.46
C ASP A 93 4.41 1.37 6.72
N VAL A 94 3.43 2.26 6.67
CA VAL A 94 2.05 1.94 7.05
C VAL A 94 1.04 2.39 6.00
N GLY A 95 0.02 1.55 5.80
CA GLY A 95 -1.24 1.90 5.17
C GLY A 95 -1.22 1.92 3.64
N CYS A 96 -2.27 2.51 3.08
CA CYS A 96 -2.53 2.60 1.64
C CYS A 96 -1.33 3.11 0.82
N MET A 97 -0.54 4.01 1.40
CA MET A 97 0.52 4.73 0.71
C MET A 97 1.92 4.43 1.27
N GLN A 98 2.04 3.43 2.15
CA GLN A 98 3.29 2.98 2.78
C GLN A 98 4.14 4.15 3.31
N ILE A 99 3.54 5.01 4.13
CA ILE A 99 4.25 6.16 4.71
C ILE A 99 5.17 5.69 5.83
N ASN A 100 6.47 5.97 5.68
CA ASN A 100 7.47 5.60 6.67
C ASN A 100 7.44 6.48 7.93
N LEU A 101 7.15 5.89 9.09
CA LEU A 101 7.02 6.62 10.35
C LEU A 101 8.35 7.20 10.89
N LYS A 102 9.50 6.67 10.46
CA LYS A 102 10.82 7.17 10.89
C LYS A 102 11.20 8.47 10.20
N TRP A 103 10.87 8.61 8.91
CA TRP A 103 11.25 9.79 8.10
C TRP A 103 10.18 10.87 8.11
N HIS A 104 8.92 10.46 8.26
CA HIS A 104 7.78 11.36 8.30
C HIS A 104 7.31 11.61 9.73
N LYS A 105 8.27 11.95 10.62
CA LYS A 105 7.95 12.28 12.01
C LYS A 105 6.99 13.48 12.05
N GLY A 106 5.91 13.35 12.82
CA GLY A 106 4.86 14.37 12.92
C GLY A 106 3.87 14.39 11.75
N ALA A 107 3.94 13.42 10.83
CA ALA A 107 2.91 13.23 9.81
C ALA A 107 1.53 12.88 10.41
N PHE A 108 1.55 12.12 11.50
CA PHE A 108 0.39 11.57 12.17
C PHE A 108 0.51 11.80 13.68
N SER A 109 -0.64 11.95 14.33
CA SER A 109 -0.74 12.12 15.77
C SER A 109 -0.53 10.82 16.56
N SER A 110 -0.82 9.68 15.92
CA SER A 110 -0.56 8.35 16.48
C SER A 110 -0.43 7.29 15.37
N LEU A 111 -0.16 6.04 15.75
CA LEU A 111 -0.15 4.93 14.80
C LEU A 111 -1.55 4.66 14.25
N GLU A 112 -2.58 4.79 15.08
CA GLU A 112 -3.99 4.68 14.72
C GLU A 112 -4.40 5.67 13.63
N ASP A 113 -3.87 6.90 13.72
CA ASP A 113 -4.05 7.95 12.73
C ASP A 113 -3.29 7.63 11.44
N ALA A 114 -2.05 7.14 11.54
CA ALA A 114 -1.27 6.66 10.39
C ALA A 114 -1.95 5.50 9.64
N ALA A 115 -2.67 4.64 10.38
CA ALA A 115 -3.47 3.53 9.86
C ALA A 115 -4.84 3.98 9.32
N THR A 116 -5.24 5.25 9.47
CA THR A 116 -6.53 5.73 8.94
C THR A 116 -6.38 6.01 7.44
N PRO A 117 -7.10 5.31 6.53
CA PRO A 117 -6.88 5.42 5.09
C PRO A 117 -6.95 6.86 4.56
N ARG A 118 -7.93 7.64 5.00
CA ARG A 118 -8.07 9.05 4.59
C ARG A 118 -6.91 9.93 5.07
N ALA A 119 -6.43 9.76 6.30
CA ALA A 119 -5.31 10.53 6.84
C ALA A 119 -3.99 10.15 6.15
N ASN A 120 -3.75 8.84 6.01
CA ASN A 120 -2.59 8.26 5.32
C ASN A 120 -2.46 8.80 3.89
N VAL A 121 -3.55 8.71 3.13
CA VAL A 121 -3.60 9.15 1.73
C VAL A 121 -3.53 10.67 1.60
N ASP A 122 -4.17 11.44 2.49
CA ASP A 122 -4.07 12.89 2.46
C ASP A 122 -2.64 13.38 2.71
N TYR A 123 -1.95 12.76 3.68
CA TYR A 123 -0.54 13.03 3.93
C TYR A 123 0.30 12.73 2.70
N ALA A 124 0.13 11.55 2.10
CA ALA A 124 0.85 11.14 0.89
C ALA A 124 0.64 12.13 -0.27
N ALA A 125 -0.59 12.57 -0.50
CA ALA A 125 -0.91 13.53 -1.54
C ALA A 125 -0.24 14.90 -1.31
N ARG A 126 -0.25 15.40 -0.07
CA ARG A 126 0.46 16.65 0.29
C ARG A 126 1.97 16.51 0.14
N PHE A 127 2.53 15.37 0.54
CA PHE A 127 3.95 15.08 0.37
C PHE A 127 4.33 15.04 -1.11
N LEU A 128 3.59 14.31 -1.94
CA LEU A 128 3.81 14.28 -3.39
C LEU A 128 3.71 15.67 -4.02
N LEU A 129 2.74 16.49 -3.59
CA LEU A 129 2.60 17.88 -4.05
C LEU A 129 3.80 18.74 -3.64
N SER A 130 4.36 18.56 -2.44
CA SER A 130 5.60 19.25 -2.05
C SER A 130 6.79 18.86 -2.94
N LEU A 131 6.93 17.57 -3.26
CA LEU A 131 7.96 17.09 -4.17
C LEU A 131 7.76 17.65 -5.58
N TYR A 132 6.52 17.78 -6.04
CA TYR A 132 6.22 18.45 -7.30
C TYR A 132 6.60 19.93 -7.29
N ARG A 133 6.35 20.64 -6.19
CA ARG A 133 6.76 22.05 -6.06
C ARG A 133 8.29 22.20 -6.15
N ASP A 134 9.04 21.23 -5.62
CA ASP A 134 10.50 21.22 -5.74
C ASP A 134 10.98 20.86 -7.15
N THR A 135 10.34 19.92 -7.83
CA THR A 135 10.83 19.35 -9.10
C THR A 135 10.25 20.03 -10.34
N GLY A 136 9.10 20.68 -10.23
CA GLY A 136 8.29 21.16 -11.36
C GLY A 136 7.75 20.04 -12.27
N ASN A 137 7.89 18.78 -11.87
CA ASN A 137 7.59 17.63 -12.72
C ASN A 137 7.03 16.46 -11.90
N TRP A 138 5.81 16.05 -12.22
CA TRP A 138 5.09 14.99 -11.50
C TRP A 138 5.79 13.63 -11.54
N TRP A 139 6.44 13.28 -12.66
CA TRP A 139 7.18 12.03 -12.77
C TRP A 139 8.42 12.03 -11.88
N GLN A 140 9.17 13.13 -11.85
CA GLN A 140 10.30 13.29 -10.93
C GLN A 140 9.85 13.32 -9.46
N ALA A 141 8.68 13.91 -9.19
CA ALA A 141 8.09 13.92 -7.85
C ALA A 141 7.73 12.50 -7.38
N ALA A 142 7.10 11.70 -8.24
CA ALA A 142 6.78 10.30 -7.94
C ALA A 142 8.04 9.46 -7.71
N GLY A 143 9.12 9.71 -8.46
CA GLY A 143 10.40 9.07 -8.20
C GLY A 143 10.97 9.44 -6.83
N ARG A 144 10.94 10.74 -6.48
CA ARG A 144 11.42 11.24 -5.18
C ARG A 144 10.53 10.81 -4.01
N TYR A 145 9.26 10.49 -4.26
CA TYR A 145 8.35 9.96 -3.26
C TYR A 145 8.92 8.68 -2.65
N HIS A 146 9.47 7.81 -3.50
CA HIS A 146 10.12 6.58 -3.05
C HIS A 146 11.58 6.79 -2.62
N SER A 147 12.39 7.49 -3.42
CA SER A 147 13.80 7.71 -3.08
C SER A 147 14.43 8.88 -3.82
N ALA A 148 15.28 9.64 -3.12
CA ALA A 148 16.16 10.64 -3.73
C ALA A 148 17.39 10.01 -4.43
N THR A 149 17.73 8.76 -4.11
CA THR A 149 18.90 8.08 -4.69
C THR A 149 18.60 7.66 -6.14
N PRO A 150 19.41 8.09 -7.13
CA PRO A 150 19.09 7.93 -8.55
C PRO A 150 18.74 6.50 -8.99
N GLN A 151 19.52 5.51 -8.54
CA GLN A 151 19.33 4.10 -8.92
C GLN A 151 17.99 3.51 -8.42
N PHE A 152 17.59 3.83 -7.18
CA PHE A 152 16.33 3.34 -6.61
C PHE A 152 15.14 4.10 -7.19
N LYS A 153 15.30 5.40 -7.42
CA LYS A 153 14.33 6.23 -8.13
C LYS A 153 14.00 5.66 -9.51
N GLN A 154 15.02 5.33 -10.31
CA GLN A 154 14.82 4.82 -11.67
C GLN A 154 14.11 3.46 -11.68
N ARG A 155 14.51 2.53 -10.80
CA ARG A 155 13.84 1.23 -10.65
C ARG A 155 12.37 1.39 -10.26
N TYR A 156 12.09 2.31 -9.34
CA TYR A 156 10.74 2.61 -8.91
C TYR A 156 9.89 3.16 -10.06
N LEU A 157 10.41 4.12 -10.83
CA LEU A 157 9.70 4.74 -11.96
C LEU A 157 9.40 3.73 -13.07
N ALA A 158 10.33 2.83 -13.39
CA ALA A 158 10.11 1.79 -14.39
C ALA A 158 8.92 0.88 -14.02
N LYS A 159 8.76 0.54 -12.73
CA LYS A 159 7.60 -0.21 -12.26
C LYS A 159 6.32 0.62 -12.23
N LEU A 160 6.44 1.91 -11.90
CA LEU A 160 5.32 2.83 -11.80
C LEU A 160 4.63 3.05 -13.15
N GLU A 161 5.37 2.95 -14.25
CA GLU A 161 4.83 3.07 -15.61
C GLU A 161 3.77 1.98 -15.89
N SER A 162 4.05 0.73 -15.52
CA SER A 162 3.05 -0.35 -15.61
C SER A 162 1.84 -0.10 -14.71
N ASN A 163 2.06 0.46 -13.52
CA ASN A 163 0.98 0.75 -12.56
C ASN A 163 0.11 1.93 -12.98
N LEU A 164 0.61 2.89 -13.78
CA LEU A 164 -0.21 3.95 -14.36
C LEU A 164 -1.28 3.40 -15.32
N ALA A 165 -0.92 2.43 -16.14
CA ALA A 165 -1.88 1.76 -17.02
C ALA A 165 -2.94 1.00 -16.22
N ALA A 166 -2.53 0.28 -15.16
CA ALA A 166 -3.45 -0.43 -14.27
C ALA A 166 -4.37 0.55 -13.51
N ALA A 167 -3.81 1.64 -12.98
CA ALA A 167 -4.55 2.69 -12.27
C ALA A 167 -5.61 3.33 -13.16
N THR A 168 -5.29 3.58 -14.43
CA THR A 168 -6.26 4.15 -15.39
C THR A 168 -7.42 3.19 -15.63
N ARG A 169 -7.15 1.90 -15.87
CA ARG A 169 -8.20 0.89 -16.03
C ARG A 169 -9.06 0.74 -14.77
N LEU A 170 -8.44 0.78 -13.60
CA LEU A 170 -9.15 0.68 -12.33
C LEU A 170 -10.06 1.91 -12.10
N PHE A 171 -9.57 3.10 -12.42
CA PHE A 171 -10.37 4.32 -12.38
C PHE A 171 -11.57 4.26 -13.33
N ASP A 172 -11.34 3.85 -14.58
CA ASP A 172 -12.40 3.74 -15.61
C ASP A 172 -13.45 2.69 -15.20
N ALA A 173 -13.01 1.56 -14.65
CA ALA A 173 -13.91 0.53 -14.14
C ALA A 173 -14.79 1.07 -13.00
N GLN A 174 -14.21 1.84 -12.07
CA GLN A 174 -14.95 2.46 -10.97
C GLN A 174 -15.94 3.53 -11.46
N ALA A 175 -15.58 4.30 -12.48
CA ALA A 175 -16.45 5.31 -13.09
C ALA A 175 -17.63 4.70 -13.86
N ASN A 176 -17.46 3.49 -14.40
CA ASN A 176 -18.45 2.79 -15.23
C ASN A 176 -19.33 1.78 -14.46
N VAL A 177 -19.27 1.73 -13.12
CA VAL A 177 -20.16 0.87 -12.33
C VAL A 177 -21.61 1.39 -12.41
N PRO A 178 -22.58 0.63 -12.95
CA PRO A 178 -23.97 1.04 -12.99
C PRO A 178 -24.51 1.24 -11.58
N MET A 179 -25.22 2.34 -11.36
CA MET A 179 -25.78 2.78 -10.06
C MET A 179 -26.75 1.76 -9.39
N GLN A 180 -27.02 0.61 -10.00
CA GLN A 180 -28.05 -0.34 -9.58
C GLN A 180 -27.60 -1.52 -8.71
N VAL A 181 -26.30 -1.75 -8.48
CA VAL A 181 -25.84 -2.84 -7.58
C VAL A 181 -25.69 -2.29 -6.14
N ARG A 182 -26.80 -1.90 -5.51
CA ARG A 182 -26.83 -1.58 -4.07
C ARG A 182 -27.77 -2.47 -3.25
N SER A 183 -28.46 -3.43 -3.87
CA SER A 183 -29.43 -4.27 -3.17
C SER A 183 -29.44 -5.70 -3.71
N GLY A 184 -28.84 -6.64 -2.99
CA GLY A 184 -28.95 -8.08 -3.26
C GLY A 184 -28.20 -8.91 -2.22
N PRO A 185 -28.79 -9.97 -1.63
CA PRO A 185 -28.18 -10.73 -0.55
C PRO A 185 -27.01 -11.57 -1.07
N ALA A 186 -25.96 -11.66 -0.26
CA ALA A 186 -24.74 -12.41 -0.54
C ALA A 186 -25.04 -13.92 -0.59
N ALA A 187 -24.82 -14.53 -1.75
CA ALA A 187 -24.73 -15.97 -1.88
C ALA A 187 -23.35 -16.44 -1.40
N ALA A 188 -23.35 -17.57 -0.69
CA ALA A 188 -22.23 -18.10 0.08
C ALA A 188 -21.17 -18.84 -0.75
N ASP A 189 -19.99 -18.92 -0.14
CA ASP A 189 -18.92 -19.93 -0.25
C ASP A 189 -18.39 -20.36 -1.61
N GLU A 190 -17.11 -20.04 -1.85
CA GLU A 190 -16.05 -21.03 -2.07
C GLU A 190 -14.70 -20.29 -2.04
N THR A 191 -13.76 -20.71 -1.19
CA THR A 191 -12.36 -20.22 -1.20
C THR A 191 -11.60 -20.87 -2.36
N PRO A 192 -11.12 -20.11 -3.38
CA PRO A 192 -10.19 -20.67 -4.34
C PRO A 192 -8.76 -20.61 -3.79
N ALA A 193 -8.03 -21.71 -3.95
CA ALA A 193 -6.59 -21.80 -3.69
C ALA A 193 -5.80 -20.77 -4.54
N PRO A 194 -4.62 -20.30 -4.08
CA PRO A 194 -3.87 -19.27 -4.80
C PRO A 194 -3.28 -19.81 -6.12
N PRO A 195 -3.40 -19.10 -7.26
CA PRO A 195 -2.55 -19.36 -8.40
C PRO A 195 -1.20 -18.66 -8.22
N VAL A 196 -0.14 -19.36 -8.62
CA VAL A 196 1.26 -18.90 -8.63
C VAL A 196 1.65 -18.39 -10.03
N PHE A 197 2.58 -17.42 -10.05
CA PHE A 197 3.57 -17.06 -11.08
C PHE A 197 3.28 -15.99 -12.15
N TRP A 198 4.14 -14.95 -12.12
CA TRP A 198 4.96 -14.43 -13.23
C TRP A 198 6.38 -14.32 -12.64
N GLY A 199 7.48 -14.89 -13.12
CA GLY A 199 7.94 -15.20 -14.48
C GLY A 199 9.34 -14.59 -14.60
N GLY A 200 10.35 -15.26 -14.02
CA GLY A 200 11.75 -14.81 -14.01
C GLY A 200 12.51 -15.30 -15.23
N GLY A 201 13.25 -14.39 -15.88
CA GLY A 201 14.26 -14.70 -16.89
C GLY A 201 15.63 -14.21 -16.41
N ASN A 202 16.58 -15.15 -16.32
CA ASN A 202 17.93 -15.02 -15.77
C ASN A 202 18.82 -13.99 -16.47
N LEU A 203 19.68 -13.33 -15.69
CA LEU A 203 21.05 -12.97 -16.08
C LEU A 203 21.95 -13.07 -14.84
N GLU A 204 22.83 -14.07 -14.84
CA GLU A 204 24.03 -14.10 -14.01
C GLU A 204 25.00 -13.01 -14.50
N ASP A 205 25.43 -12.14 -13.59
CA ASP A 205 26.78 -11.60 -13.65
C ASP A 205 27.34 -11.47 -12.23
N SER A 206 28.44 -12.18 -12.04
CA SER A 206 29.28 -12.28 -10.87
C SER A 206 30.13 -11.02 -10.70
N SER A 207 29.67 -10.08 -9.87
CA SER A 207 30.57 -9.10 -9.25
C SER A 207 30.15 -8.89 -7.80
N GLY A 208 30.93 -9.48 -6.89
CA GLY A 208 30.72 -9.47 -5.44
C GLY A 208 30.87 -8.08 -4.82
N THR A 209 29.85 -7.24 -4.99
CA THR A 209 29.74 -5.94 -4.30
C THR A 209 28.44 -5.90 -3.52
N MET A 210 28.55 -6.04 -2.20
CA MET A 210 27.42 -6.02 -1.27
C MET A 210 26.75 -4.64 -1.26
N SER A 211 25.41 -4.57 -1.43
CA SER A 211 24.64 -3.32 -1.43
C SER A 211 23.42 -3.40 -0.50
N PHE A 212 23.18 -2.29 0.22
CA PHE A 212 22.22 -2.16 1.31
C PHE A 212 20.91 -1.50 0.88
N SER A 213 19.78 -1.93 1.47
CA SER A 213 18.55 -1.14 1.53
C SER A 213 18.77 0.05 2.45
N ILE A 214 18.06 1.15 2.20
CA ILE A 214 18.11 2.34 3.06
C ILE A 214 17.64 2.08 4.51
N TYR A 215 17.08 0.89 4.84
CA TYR A 215 16.53 0.58 6.19
C TYR A 215 17.01 -0.73 6.85
N SER A 216 18.07 -1.40 6.38
CA SER A 216 18.59 -2.61 7.04
C SER A 216 20.07 -2.83 6.76
N LYS A 217 20.80 -3.38 7.75
CA LYS A 217 22.21 -3.81 7.65
C LYS A 217 22.39 -5.24 7.10
N HIS A 218 21.32 -5.88 6.60
CA HIS A 218 21.39 -7.22 6.01
C HIS A 218 21.06 -7.17 4.51
N ALA A 219 21.75 -8.01 3.72
CA ALA A 219 21.58 -8.11 2.28
C ALA A 219 20.15 -8.54 1.92
N LEU A 220 19.40 -7.69 1.23
CA LEU A 220 18.09 -8.03 0.68
C LEU A 220 18.26 -8.59 -0.73
N GLN A 221 17.78 -9.80 -0.92
CA GLN A 221 17.67 -10.41 -2.25
C GLN A 221 16.55 -9.73 -3.05
N PRO A 222 16.69 -9.65 -4.39
CA PRO A 222 15.67 -9.09 -5.26
C PRO A 222 14.54 -10.10 -5.43
N VAL A 223 13.49 -9.96 -4.63
CA VAL A 223 12.18 -10.54 -4.93
C VAL A 223 11.18 -9.54 -4.36
N LEU A 224 10.09 -9.26 -5.08
CA LEU A 224 8.86 -8.73 -4.45
C LEU A 224 8.73 -9.42 -3.08
N PRO A 225 8.57 -8.71 -1.94
CA PRO A 225 8.34 -9.44 -0.71
C PRO A 225 7.14 -10.34 -0.99
N GLY A 226 7.35 -11.65 -0.87
CA GLY A 226 6.27 -12.60 -0.86
C GLY A 226 5.45 -12.22 0.37
N TYR A 227 4.43 -11.38 0.16
CA TYR A 227 3.52 -11.01 1.22
C TYR A 227 2.99 -12.32 1.78
N LYS A 228 3.31 -12.59 3.05
CA LYS A 228 2.70 -13.70 3.74
C LYS A 228 1.30 -13.25 4.10
N GLU A 229 0.30 -13.85 3.47
CA GLU A 229 -1.09 -13.79 3.95
C GLU A 229 -1.09 -14.36 5.38
N TRP A 230 -1.66 -13.61 6.32
CA TRP A 230 -1.91 -14.08 7.68
C TRP A 230 -3.42 -14.16 7.87
N PHE A 231 -3.91 -15.40 7.98
CA PHE A 231 -5.29 -15.73 8.33
C PHE A 231 -5.47 -15.72 9.84
#